data_AF-A0A7S0U9R1-F1
#
_entry.id   AF-A0A7S0U9R1-F1
#
_cell.length_a   1.000
_cell.length_b   1.000
_cell.length_c   1.000
_cell.angle_alpha   90.00
_cell.angle_beta   90.00
_cell.angle_gamma   90.00
#
_symmetry.space_group_name_H-M   'P 1'
#
loop_
_entity.id
_entity.type
_entity.pdbx_description
1 polymer ?
#
loop_
_entity_poly.entity_id
_entity_poly.type
_entity_poly.pdbx_seq_one_letter_code
_entity_poly.pdbx_strand_id
1 'polypeptide(L)'
;REIPSSSFRIMSHDDGGHGHSHSHDHGHTHEHMENAGSYDEREPPLTTKRDFKQRAFTIGIGGPVGSGKTALVLSMCRHLRDKYNLCVVTNDIFTKEDCDFLTRHEALPAERISCLETGGCPHAAIREDISGNVVKLEELTSKFDPDFAFIESGGDNLAANFARELSDFTIYVVDVAG
;
A
#
# COMPACT_ATOMS: atom_id res chain seq x y z
N ARG A 1 -65.04 27.73 -28.93
CA ARG A 1 -64.66 26.31 -28.79
C ARG A 1 -63.36 26.29 -27.99
N GLU A 2 -63.44 26.67 -26.72
CA GLU A 2 -63.78 25.87 -25.53
C GLU A 2 -62.65 24.92 -25.12
N ILE A 3 -62.10 25.26 -23.96
CA ILE A 3 -61.03 24.63 -23.19
C ILE A 3 -61.71 23.68 -22.18
N PRO A 4 -61.26 22.43 -21.99
CA PRO A 4 -61.80 21.60 -20.91
C PRO A 4 -61.05 21.89 -19.60
N SER A 5 -61.83 22.36 -18.62
CA SER A 5 -61.47 22.46 -17.21
C SER A 5 -61.43 21.08 -16.56
N SER A 6 -60.36 20.75 -15.83
CA SER A 6 -60.38 19.69 -14.81
C SER A 6 -59.91 20.25 -13.47
N SER A 7 -60.69 19.88 -12.46
CA SER A 7 -60.83 20.54 -11.17
C SER A 7 -59.62 20.38 -10.25
N PHE A 8 -59.23 21.49 -9.64
CA PHE A 8 -58.38 21.55 -8.46
C PHE A 8 -59.06 20.79 -7.30
N ARG A 9 -58.35 19.84 -6.68
CA ARG A 9 -58.72 19.28 -5.37
C ARG A 9 -57.60 19.59 -4.38
N ILE A 10 -57.90 20.53 -3.51
CA ILE A 10 -57.11 20.88 -2.33
C ILE A 10 -57.20 19.69 -1.37
N MET A 11 -56.07 19.08 -1.02
CA MET A 11 -55.97 18.22 0.16
C MET A 11 -55.24 19.00 1.25
N SER A 12 -56.03 19.38 2.24
CA SER A 12 -55.65 19.96 3.52
C SER A 12 -54.86 18.95 4.36
N HIS A 13 -53.89 19.48 5.10
CA HIS A 13 -53.11 18.79 6.12
C HIS A 13 -53.98 18.19 7.23
N ASP A 14 -53.68 16.93 7.59
CA ASP A 14 -54.01 16.35 8.89
C ASP A 14 -52.70 15.98 9.58
N ASP A 15 -52.47 16.59 10.73
CA ASP A 15 -51.34 16.38 11.63
C ASP A 15 -51.45 15.00 12.31
N GLY A 16 -50.68 14.03 11.84
CA GLY A 16 -50.48 12.72 12.47
C GLY A 16 -49.03 12.57 12.90
N GLY A 17 -48.70 13.04 14.11
CA GLY A 17 -47.38 12.89 14.70
C GLY A 17 -47.02 11.44 14.96
N HIS A 18 -46.06 10.91 14.19
CA HIS A 18 -45.35 9.68 14.50
C HIS A 18 -43.86 10.00 14.69
N GLY A 19 -43.48 10.17 15.96
CA GLY A 19 -42.10 10.22 16.38
C GLY A 19 -41.47 8.83 16.23
N HIS A 20 -40.60 8.68 15.25
CA HIS A 20 -39.74 7.52 15.12
C HIS A 20 -38.33 7.89 15.57
N SER A 21 -38.06 7.66 16.87
CA SER A 21 -36.72 7.60 17.41
C SER A 21 -36.05 6.32 16.93
N HIS A 22 -35.26 6.40 15.86
CA HIS A 22 -34.34 5.33 15.49
C HIS A 22 -32.95 5.67 16.01
N SER A 23 -32.73 5.36 17.28
CA SER A 23 -31.41 5.16 17.86
C SER A 23 -30.84 3.86 17.27
N HIS A 24 -30.35 3.92 16.04
CA HIS A 24 -29.43 2.90 15.55
C HIS A 24 -28.04 3.28 16.01
N ASP A 25 -27.69 2.75 17.19
CA ASP A 25 -26.35 2.63 17.70
C ASP A 25 -25.52 1.82 16.69
N HIS A 26 -24.89 2.52 15.76
CA HIS A 26 -23.88 1.94 14.90
C HIS A 26 -22.63 1.75 15.76
N GLY A 27 -22.55 0.58 16.39
CA GLY A 27 -21.37 0.11 17.11
C GLY A 27 -20.19 -0.07 16.16
N HIS A 28 -19.57 1.05 15.77
CA HIS A 28 -18.20 1.07 15.30
C HIS A 28 -17.34 1.33 16.53
N THR A 29 -16.66 0.30 17.02
CA THR A 29 -15.52 0.49 17.90
C THR A 29 -14.46 1.23 17.10
N HIS A 30 -14.44 2.56 17.22
CA HIS A 30 -13.23 3.30 16.95
C HIS A 30 -12.24 2.86 18.02
N GLU A 31 -11.16 2.19 17.64
CA GLU A 31 -10.00 2.10 18.51
C GLU A 31 -9.56 3.54 18.79
N HIS A 32 -9.91 4.03 19.97
CA HIS A 32 -9.40 5.29 20.47
C HIS A 32 -7.91 5.07 20.70
N MET A 33 -7.09 5.45 19.73
CA MET A 33 -5.64 5.35 19.84
C MET A 33 -5.18 6.43 20.84
N GLU A 34 -5.03 6.05 22.10
CA GLU A 34 -4.57 6.95 23.18
C GLU A 34 -3.08 7.31 23.04
N ASN A 35 -2.36 6.63 22.15
CA ASN A 35 -0.94 6.84 21.87
C ASN A 35 -0.63 6.58 20.39
N ALA A 36 0.60 6.88 19.96
CA ALA A 36 1.08 6.66 18.60
C ALA A 36 1.27 5.17 18.23
N GLY A 37 0.83 4.24 19.07
CA GLY A 37 1.09 2.79 19.01
C GLY A 37 2.46 2.43 19.58
N SER A 38 2.53 1.34 20.37
CA SER A 38 3.81 0.73 20.77
C SER A 38 4.26 -0.30 19.73
N TYR A 39 5.56 -0.38 19.45
CA TYR A 39 6.11 -1.43 18.59
C TYR A 39 5.90 -2.83 19.18
N ASP A 40 6.08 -2.95 20.51
CA ASP A 40 6.01 -4.21 21.24
C ASP A 40 4.58 -4.77 21.32
N GLU A 41 3.58 -3.95 21.04
CA GLU A 41 2.15 -4.29 21.09
C GLU A 41 1.59 -4.66 19.70
N ARG A 42 2.40 -4.62 18.64
CA ARG A 42 1.96 -4.94 17.28
C ARG A 42 1.75 -6.45 17.12
N GLU A 43 0.82 -6.83 16.25
CA GLU A 43 0.65 -8.24 15.86
C GLU A 43 1.98 -8.80 15.34
N PRO A 44 2.42 -9.99 15.82
CA PRO A 44 3.65 -10.59 15.36
C PRO A 44 3.56 -10.98 13.88
N PRO A 45 4.69 -11.04 13.16
CA PRO A 45 4.70 -11.45 11.77
C PRO A 45 4.17 -12.88 11.62
N LEU A 46 3.48 -13.13 10.50
CA LEU A 46 2.94 -14.45 10.16
C LEU A 46 4.10 -15.40 9.81
N THR A 47 4.68 -16.09 10.79
CA THR A 47 5.86 -16.96 10.57
C THR A 47 5.51 -18.39 10.15
N THR A 48 4.32 -18.89 10.48
CA THR A 48 3.95 -20.31 10.31
C THR A 48 3.67 -20.75 8.88
N LYS A 49 3.49 -19.82 7.94
CA LYS A 49 3.22 -20.09 6.53
C LYS A 49 4.30 -19.54 5.58
N ARG A 50 5.46 -19.14 6.10
CA ARG A 50 6.52 -18.49 5.32
C ARG A 50 7.68 -19.42 5.04
N ASP A 51 8.02 -19.57 3.76
CA ASP A 51 9.29 -20.15 3.33
C ASP A 51 10.22 -19.03 2.82
N PHE A 52 11.14 -18.61 3.68
CA PHE A 52 12.11 -17.55 3.35
C PHE A 52 13.17 -17.98 2.34
N LYS A 53 13.27 -19.28 2.02
CA LYS A 53 14.15 -19.77 0.95
C LYS A 53 13.52 -19.62 -0.43
N GLN A 54 12.18 -19.69 -0.50
CA GLN A 54 11.47 -19.43 -1.75
C GLN A 54 11.41 -17.93 -2.04
N ARG A 55 11.13 -17.13 -1.01
CA ARG A 55 11.03 -15.68 -1.10
C ARG A 55 11.56 -15.06 0.19
N ALA A 56 12.67 -14.33 0.07
CA ALA A 56 13.35 -13.71 1.21
C ALA A 56 12.43 -12.84 2.07
N PHE A 57 12.91 -12.48 3.27
CA PHE A 57 12.19 -11.53 4.11
C PHE A 57 12.02 -10.20 3.36
N THR A 58 10.83 -9.61 3.43
CA THR A 58 10.50 -8.43 2.62
C THR A 58 10.11 -7.23 3.44
N ILE A 59 10.61 -6.07 3.01
CA ILE A 59 10.28 -4.78 3.58
C ILE A 59 9.59 -3.92 2.52
N GLY A 60 8.28 -3.73 2.66
CA GLY A 60 7.48 -2.85 1.80
C GLY A 60 7.69 -1.38 2.16
N ILE A 61 8.03 -0.55 1.16
CA ILE A 61 8.17 0.90 1.27
C ILE A 61 7.00 1.54 0.52
N GLY A 62 6.01 2.00 1.27
CA GLY A 62 4.79 2.63 0.76
C GLY A 62 4.74 4.13 1.04
N GLY A 63 3.83 4.84 0.38
CA GLY A 63 3.63 6.28 0.60
C GLY A 63 3.17 7.04 -0.64
N PRO A 64 2.76 8.32 -0.49
CA PRO A 64 2.40 9.21 -1.60
C PRO A 64 3.45 9.33 -2.70
N VAL A 65 3.01 9.72 -3.88
CA VAL A 65 3.90 10.18 -4.95
C VAL A 65 4.68 11.39 -4.43
N GLY A 66 6.00 11.40 -4.61
CA GLY A 66 6.85 12.51 -4.15
C GLY A 66 7.23 12.49 -2.67
N SER A 67 6.76 11.54 -1.85
CA SER A 67 7.07 11.52 -0.40
C SER A 67 8.52 11.13 -0.05
N GLY A 68 9.35 10.77 -1.04
CA GLY A 68 10.75 10.42 -0.83
C GLY A 68 11.05 8.93 -0.64
N LYS A 69 10.13 8.04 -1.04
CA LYS A 69 10.31 6.57 -0.99
C LYS A 69 11.63 6.11 -1.63
N THR A 70 11.88 6.48 -2.87
CA THR A 70 13.09 6.10 -3.62
C THR A 70 14.36 6.63 -2.96
N ALA A 71 14.30 7.85 -2.40
CA ALA A 71 15.40 8.44 -1.66
C ALA A 71 15.71 7.68 -0.36
N LEU A 72 14.67 7.22 0.35
CA LEU A 72 14.81 6.34 1.51
C LEU A 72 15.44 5.01 1.11
N VAL A 73 14.94 4.34 0.07
CA VAL A 73 15.48 3.07 -0.43
C VAL A 73 16.96 3.21 -0.78
N LEU A 74 17.33 4.25 -1.55
CA LEU A 74 18.72 4.54 -1.89
C LEU A 74 19.61 4.66 -0.64
N SER A 75 19.15 5.44 0.34
CA SER A 75 19.88 5.65 1.59
C SER A 75 20.04 4.34 2.37
N MET A 76 18.97 3.56 2.52
CA MET A 76 19.00 2.27 3.22
C MET A 76 19.94 1.28 2.53
N CYS A 77 19.88 1.14 1.20
CA CYS A 77 20.81 0.28 0.45
C CYS A 77 22.26 0.67 0.71
N ARG A 78 22.62 1.95 0.63
CA ARG A 78 24.00 2.42 0.87
C ARG A 78 24.49 2.14 2.29
N HIS A 79 23.61 2.25 3.29
CA HIS A 79 23.99 2.02 4.69
C HIS A 79 24.06 0.53 5.07
N LEU A 80 23.33 -0.34 4.36
CA LEU A 80 23.14 -1.74 4.76
C LEU A 80 23.86 -2.75 3.86
N ARG A 81 24.14 -2.41 2.58
CA ARG A 81 24.68 -3.37 1.59
C ARG A 81 26.06 -3.95 1.92
N ASP A 82 26.84 -3.29 2.77
CA ASP A 82 28.17 -3.79 3.18
C ASP A 82 28.08 -4.82 4.31
N LYS A 83 26.91 -4.95 4.95
CA LYS A 83 26.65 -5.85 6.08
C LYS A 83 25.63 -6.94 5.77
N TYR A 84 24.72 -6.66 4.84
CA TYR A 84 23.61 -7.52 4.48
C TYR A 84 23.58 -7.74 2.97
N ASN A 85 23.15 -8.92 2.57
CA ASN A 85 22.90 -9.29 1.20
C ASN A 85 21.49 -8.80 0.80
N LEU A 86 21.42 -7.81 -0.09
CA LEU A 86 20.17 -7.09 -0.39
C LEU A 86 19.74 -7.24 -1.84
N CYS A 87 18.43 -7.15 -2.06
CA CYS A 87 17.81 -6.93 -3.36
C CYS A 87 16.70 -5.86 -3.26
N VAL A 88 16.31 -5.28 -4.39
CA VAL A 88 15.22 -4.29 -4.47
C VAL A 88 14.29 -4.65 -5.61
N VAL A 89 12.98 -4.54 -5.38
CA VAL A 89 11.94 -4.49 -6.41
C VAL A 89 11.30 -3.12 -6.38
N THR A 90 11.32 -2.39 -7.49
CA THR A 90 10.61 -1.10 -7.62
C THR A 90 9.38 -1.30 -8.46
N ASN A 91 8.24 -0.81 -7.99
CA ASN A 91 7.01 -0.77 -8.76
C ASN A 91 6.83 0.61 -9.38
N ASP A 92 6.38 0.67 -10.62
CA ASP A 92 5.99 1.89 -11.29
C ASP A 92 4.91 1.57 -12.33
N ILE A 93 4.06 2.52 -12.69
CA ILE A 93 2.86 2.30 -13.49
C ILE A 93 3.24 1.98 -14.95
N PHE A 94 4.02 2.86 -15.58
CA PHE A 94 4.37 2.77 -17.00
C PHE A 94 5.83 3.11 -17.30
N THR A 95 6.65 3.30 -16.27
CA THR A 95 8.05 3.67 -16.45
C THR A 95 8.97 2.76 -15.64
N LYS A 96 10.27 3.02 -15.71
CA LYS A 96 11.30 2.36 -14.88
C LYS A 96 12.13 3.40 -14.15
N GLU A 97 11.60 4.60 -13.97
CA GLU A 97 12.35 5.76 -13.48
C GLU A 97 12.99 5.48 -12.12
N ASP A 98 12.27 4.88 -11.18
CA ASP A 98 12.78 4.55 -9.84
C ASP A 98 13.89 3.48 -9.92
N CYS A 99 13.70 2.45 -10.73
CA CYS A 99 14.67 1.39 -10.97
C CYS A 99 15.98 1.94 -11.58
N ASP A 100 15.83 2.77 -12.62
CA ASP A 100 16.93 3.43 -13.33
C ASP A 100 17.61 4.45 -12.43
N PHE A 101 16.86 5.14 -11.57
CA PHE A 101 17.39 6.05 -10.57
C PHE A 101 18.28 5.29 -9.58
N LEU A 102 17.80 4.20 -8.98
CA LEU A 102 18.57 3.42 -8.01
C LEU A 102 19.82 2.81 -8.66
N THR A 103 19.70 2.32 -9.90
CA THR A 103 20.82 1.75 -10.65
C THR A 103 21.89 2.80 -10.96
N ARG A 104 21.48 3.98 -11.48
CA ARG A 104 22.41 5.08 -11.79
C ARG A 104 23.11 5.65 -10.56
N HIS A 105 22.45 5.63 -9.41
CA HIS A 105 23.03 6.08 -8.14
C HIS A 105 23.78 4.97 -7.40
N GLU A 106 23.98 3.83 -8.06
CA GLU A 106 24.70 2.68 -7.53
C GLU A 106 24.15 2.28 -6.15
N ALA A 107 22.83 2.16 -6.01
CA ALA A 107 22.23 1.70 -4.76
C ALA A 107 22.73 0.28 -4.43
N LEU A 108 22.66 -0.60 -5.43
CA LEU A 108 23.17 -1.98 -5.47
C LEU A 108 23.70 -2.27 -6.88
N PRO A 109 24.44 -3.38 -7.09
CA PRO A 109 24.66 -3.91 -8.44
C PRO A 109 23.34 -4.05 -9.21
N ALA A 110 23.33 -3.66 -10.49
CA ALA A 110 22.12 -3.53 -11.30
C ALA A 110 21.28 -4.83 -11.33
N GLU A 111 21.94 -5.99 -11.35
CA GLU A 111 21.29 -7.29 -11.38
C GLU A 111 20.47 -7.62 -10.11
N ARG A 112 20.62 -6.84 -9.03
CA ARG A 112 19.90 -6.96 -7.76
C ARG A 112 18.73 -5.99 -7.64
N ILE A 113 18.53 -5.13 -8.63
CA ILE A 113 17.44 -4.16 -8.70
C ILE A 113 16.50 -4.61 -9.82
N SER A 114 15.27 -4.95 -9.48
CA SER A 114 14.27 -5.43 -10.42
C SER A 114 13.15 -4.41 -10.59
N CYS A 115 12.86 -4.04 -11.83
CA CYS A 115 11.76 -3.13 -12.14
C CYS A 115 10.50 -3.93 -12.47
N LEU A 116 9.37 -3.55 -11.88
CA LEU A 116 8.05 -4.10 -12.19
C LEU A 116 7.12 -2.98 -12.65
N GLU A 117 6.69 -3.07 -13.91
CA GLU A 117 5.62 -2.23 -14.45
C GLU A 117 4.27 -2.81 -14.01
N THR A 118 3.52 -2.06 -13.20
CA THR A 118 2.28 -2.53 -12.58
C THR A 118 1.05 -2.30 -13.45
N GLY A 119 1.16 -1.45 -14.47
CA GLY A 119 0.00 -0.89 -15.15
C GLY A 119 -0.77 0.09 -14.24
N GLY A 120 -2.05 0.35 -14.58
CA GLY A 120 -2.78 1.55 -14.15
C GLY A 120 -3.16 1.71 -12.66
N CYS A 121 -3.11 0.67 -11.82
CA CYS A 121 -3.53 0.76 -10.41
C CYS A 121 -2.39 0.30 -9.48
N PRO A 122 -1.54 1.23 -8.98
CA PRO A 122 -0.37 0.88 -8.15
C PRO A 122 -0.74 0.14 -6.86
N HIS A 123 -1.84 0.47 -6.17
CA HIS A 123 -2.28 -0.29 -4.97
C HIS A 123 -2.55 -1.75 -5.30
N ALA A 124 -3.06 -2.04 -6.50
CA ALA A 124 -3.44 -3.40 -6.88
C ALA A 124 -2.23 -4.31 -6.91
N ALA A 125 -1.11 -3.83 -7.44
CA ALA A 125 0.12 -4.60 -7.53
C ALA A 125 0.75 -4.95 -6.17
N ILE A 126 0.36 -4.24 -5.10
CA ILE A 126 0.87 -4.50 -3.74
C ILE A 126 -0.16 -5.10 -2.80
N ARG A 127 -1.44 -5.16 -3.20
CA ARG A 127 -2.54 -5.58 -2.32
C ARG A 127 -3.45 -6.63 -2.93
N GLU A 128 -4.04 -6.36 -4.09
CA GLU A 128 -5.05 -7.22 -4.71
C GLU A 128 -4.45 -8.31 -5.61
N ASP A 129 -3.47 -7.94 -6.45
CA ASP A 129 -2.75 -8.85 -7.33
C ASP A 129 -1.23 -8.66 -7.16
N ILE A 130 -0.68 -9.38 -6.19
CA ILE A 130 0.74 -9.31 -5.84
C ILE A 130 1.61 -10.24 -6.70
N SER A 131 1.04 -10.94 -7.67
CA SER A 131 1.69 -12.03 -8.40
C SER A 131 2.99 -11.58 -9.08
N GLY A 132 2.97 -10.43 -9.76
CA GLY A 132 4.16 -9.88 -10.42
C GLY A 132 5.31 -9.60 -9.45
N ASN A 133 5.00 -9.05 -8.27
CA ASN A 133 5.99 -8.81 -7.23
C ASN A 133 6.55 -10.12 -6.67
N VAL A 134 5.69 -11.11 -6.40
CA VAL A 134 6.12 -12.43 -5.90
C VAL A 134 7.08 -13.10 -6.89
N VAL A 135 6.76 -13.11 -8.19
CA VAL A 135 7.66 -13.68 -9.21
C VAL A 135 9.03 -12.98 -9.19
N LYS A 136 9.07 -11.65 -9.12
CA LYS A 136 10.35 -10.92 -9.06
C LYS A 136 11.15 -11.24 -7.80
N LEU A 137 10.48 -11.38 -6.67
CA LEU A 137 11.14 -11.73 -5.41
C LEU A 137 11.67 -13.16 -5.43
N GLU A 138 10.96 -14.12 -5.99
CA GLU A 138 11.43 -15.51 -6.14
C GLU A 138 12.63 -15.60 -7.09
N GLU A 139 12.60 -14.87 -8.21
CA GLU A 139 13.73 -14.74 -9.14
C GLU A 139 14.98 -14.19 -8.44
N LEU A 140 14.84 -13.11 -7.68
CA LEU A 140 15.94 -12.50 -6.92
C LEU A 140 16.42 -13.40 -5.78
N THR A 141 15.50 -14.05 -5.08
CA THR A 141 15.82 -14.94 -3.95
C THR A 141 16.61 -16.14 -4.43
N SER A 142 16.13 -16.82 -5.47
CA SER A 142 16.83 -17.97 -6.05
C SER A 142 18.20 -17.63 -6.62
N LYS A 143 18.38 -16.42 -7.17
CA LYS A 143 19.63 -15.99 -7.79
C LYS A 143 20.68 -15.50 -6.79
N PHE A 144 20.24 -14.84 -5.71
CA PHE A 144 21.14 -14.09 -4.84
C PHE A 144 21.10 -14.49 -3.36
N ASP A 145 20.12 -15.27 -2.91
CA ASP A 145 19.92 -15.66 -1.51
C ASP A 145 20.04 -14.47 -0.52
N PRO A 146 19.25 -13.38 -0.73
CA PRO A 146 19.38 -12.17 0.07
C PRO A 146 18.86 -12.37 1.49
N ASP A 147 19.48 -11.67 2.45
CA ASP A 147 18.99 -11.62 3.84
C ASP A 147 17.58 -10.99 3.88
N PHE A 148 17.36 -9.97 3.05
CA PHE A 148 16.05 -9.38 2.81
C PHE A 148 16.00 -8.58 1.50
N ALA A 149 14.78 -8.29 1.05
CA ALA A 149 14.51 -7.46 -0.12
C ALA A 149 13.58 -6.29 0.20
N PHE A 150 13.86 -5.13 -0.40
CA PHE A 150 12.93 -4.00 -0.38
C PHE A 150 11.93 -4.09 -1.53
N ILE A 151 10.69 -3.66 -1.29
CA ILE A 151 9.66 -3.51 -2.30
C ILE A 151 9.16 -2.07 -2.24
N GLU A 152 9.55 -1.24 -3.20
CA GLU A 152 9.02 0.12 -3.32
C GLU A 152 7.71 0.12 -4.11
N SER A 153 6.65 0.68 -3.56
CA SER A 153 5.40 0.91 -4.30
C SER A 153 5.53 2.09 -5.27
N GLY A 154 4.78 2.08 -6.38
CA GLY A 154 4.82 3.15 -7.41
C GLY A 154 4.21 4.49 -6.98
N GLY A 155 4.04 4.72 -5.69
CA GLY A 155 3.33 5.87 -5.13
C GLY A 155 1.82 5.70 -5.21
N ASP A 156 1.15 5.98 -4.10
CA ASP A 156 -0.31 5.83 -3.99
C ASP A 156 -0.83 6.73 -2.87
N ASN A 157 -2.14 6.86 -2.72
CA ASN A 157 -2.75 7.66 -1.67
C ASN A 157 -2.52 7.07 -0.25
N LEU A 158 -3.03 7.78 0.77
CA LEU A 158 -2.90 7.43 2.18
C LEU A 158 -3.48 6.06 2.57
N ALA A 159 -4.33 5.44 1.74
CA ALA A 159 -4.95 4.16 2.02
C ALA A 159 -4.14 2.96 1.50
N ALA A 160 -3.03 3.18 0.81
CA ALA A 160 -2.23 2.10 0.25
C ALA A 160 -1.51 1.31 1.35
N ASN A 161 -1.82 0.01 1.41
CA ASN A 161 -1.25 -0.90 2.37
C ASN A 161 -0.86 -2.19 1.65
N PHE A 162 0.33 -2.72 1.98
CA PHE A 162 0.81 -3.96 1.40
C PHE A 162 -0.04 -5.15 1.89
N ALA A 163 -0.29 -6.10 1.01
CA ALA A 163 -0.78 -7.41 1.40
C ALA A 163 0.21 -8.03 2.39
N ARG A 164 -0.33 -8.62 3.47
CA ARG A 164 0.50 -9.38 4.42
C ARG A 164 1.25 -10.51 3.75
N GLU A 165 0.77 -11.01 2.61
CA GLU A 165 1.44 -12.06 1.83
C GLU A 165 2.66 -11.53 1.05
N LEU A 166 2.70 -10.23 0.75
CA LEU A 166 3.78 -9.60 -0.01
C LEU A 166 4.86 -8.97 0.86
N SER A 167 4.48 -8.30 1.96
CA SER A 167 5.38 -7.55 2.83
C SER A 167 5.36 -8.12 4.24
N ASP A 168 6.52 -8.50 4.78
CA ASP A 168 6.65 -8.98 6.16
C ASP A 168 6.80 -7.82 7.15
N PHE A 169 7.33 -6.70 6.68
CA PHE A 169 7.40 -5.45 7.43
C PHE A 169 7.15 -4.26 6.50
N THR A 170 6.33 -3.31 6.91
CA THR A 170 5.99 -2.16 6.06
C THR A 170 6.45 -0.86 6.71
N ILE A 171 7.13 -0.02 5.91
CA ILE A 171 7.47 1.36 6.23
C ILE A 171 6.60 2.25 5.36
N TYR A 172 5.87 3.18 5.98
CA TYR A 172 5.05 4.16 5.27
C TYR A 172 5.74 5.53 5.34
N VAL A 173 5.99 6.13 4.18
CA VAL A 173 6.73 7.37 4.02
C VAL A 173 5.77 8.51 3.70
N VAL A 174 5.77 9.52 4.57
CA VAL A 174 5.04 10.79 4.38
C VAL A 174 6.03 11.94 4.39
N ASP A 175 5.72 12.99 3.63
CA ASP A 175 6.47 14.25 3.64
C ASP A 175 5.62 15.36 4.28
N VAL A 176 6.29 16.37 4.85
CA VAL A 176 5.64 17.49 5.55
C VAL A 176 5.00 18.48 4.57
N ALA A 177 5.48 18.58 3.33
CA ALA A 177 5.01 19.58 2.37
C ALA A 177 3.62 19.28 1.79
N GLY A 178 3.20 18.00 1.78
CA GLY A 178 1.90 17.55 1.26
C GLY A 178 1.93 17.21 -0.22
#